data_AF-A0A534KFJ4-F1
#
_entry.id   AF-A0A534KFJ4-F1
#
_cell.length_a   1.000
_cell.length_b   1.000
_cell.length_c   1.000
_cell.angle_alpha   90.00
_cell.angle_beta   90.00
_cell.angle_gamma   90.00
#
_symmetry.space_group_name_H-M   'P 1'
#
loop_
_entity.id
_entity.type
_entity.pdbx_description
1 polymer ?
#
loop_
_entity_poly.entity_id
_entity_poly.type
_entity_poly.pdbx_seq_one_letter_code
_entity_poly.pdbx_strand_id
1 'polypeptide(L)'
;MTDPADLNLVLAVIKPVDALRARALRHLHTRPRLLVPFSVGLELLFVAKRFRLGYVESLGATEAHFDLEGRDVLYTAAEALDSGDIATVFDAVHLADAFRRGGSLHTADERLLRSPFPTTRF
;
A
#
# COMPACT_ATOMS: atom_id res chain seq x y z
N MET A 1 8.69 18.52 11.06
CA MET A 1 8.19 17.13 11.15
C MET A 1 6.75 17.15 10.68
N THR A 2 6.36 16.20 9.83
CA THR A 2 4.98 16.07 9.34
C THR A 2 4.25 15.07 10.24
N ASP A 3 3.07 15.43 10.73
CA ASP A 3 2.29 14.57 11.63
C ASP A 3 1.77 13.32 10.89
N PRO A 4 1.81 12.13 11.53
CA PRO A 4 1.36 10.90 10.91
C PRO A 4 -0.17 10.75 10.90
N ALA A 5 -0.71 10.20 9.82
CA ALA A 5 -2.10 9.77 9.70
C ALA A 5 -2.22 8.27 9.99
N ASP A 6 -3.18 7.91 10.85
CA ASP A 6 -3.55 6.53 11.14
C ASP A 6 -4.51 5.98 10.07
N LEU A 7 -4.57 4.64 9.94
CA LEU A 7 -5.36 3.93 8.94
C LEU A 7 -6.84 4.32 8.97
N ASN A 8 -7.41 4.47 10.15
CA ASN A 8 -8.81 4.86 10.33
C ASN A 8 -9.13 6.24 9.72
N LEU A 9 -8.22 7.21 9.80
CA LEU A 9 -8.34 8.50 9.13
C LEU A 9 -8.25 8.33 7.61
N VAL A 10 -7.29 7.53 7.12
CA VAL A 10 -7.14 7.22 5.69
C VAL A 10 -8.41 6.58 5.13
N LEU A 11 -8.90 5.51 5.77
CA LEU A 11 -10.09 4.77 5.36
C LEU A 11 -11.35 5.64 5.38
N ALA A 12 -11.51 6.52 6.38
CA ALA A 12 -12.64 7.43 6.43
C ALA A 12 -12.70 8.37 5.21
N VAL A 13 -11.56 8.66 4.60
CA VAL A 13 -11.46 9.54 3.43
C VAL A 13 -11.67 8.78 2.13
N ILE A 14 -10.99 7.63 1.95
CA ILE A 14 -10.94 6.93 0.66
C ILE A 14 -12.11 5.98 0.42
N LYS A 15 -12.76 5.48 1.48
CA LYS A 15 -13.92 4.59 1.30
C LYS A 15 -15.09 5.37 0.68
N PRO A 16 -15.82 4.79 -0.29
CA PRO A 16 -16.98 5.45 -0.90
C PRO A 16 -18.03 5.85 0.15
N VAL A 17 -18.27 4.98 1.13
CA VAL A 17 -19.21 5.19 2.23
C VAL A 17 -18.50 4.96 3.56
N ASP A 18 -18.35 6.03 4.35
CA ASP A 18 -17.85 5.98 5.71
C ASP A 18 -18.54 7.03 6.59
N ALA A 19 -18.97 6.65 7.79
CA ALA A 19 -19.68 7.52 8.71
C ALA A 19 -18.81 8.71 9.18
N LEU A 20 -17.49 8.56 9.16
CA LEU A 20 -16.55 9.57 9.61
C LEU A 20 -16.05 10.48 8.49
N ARG A 21 -16.44 10.23 7.22
CA ARG A 21 -15.88 10.94 6.05
C ARG A 21 -15.95 12.46 6.15
N ALA A 22 -17.14 13.01 6.49
CA ALA A 22 -17.30 14.45 6.62
C ALA A 22 -16.46 15.05 7.75
N ARG A 23 -16.28 14.30 8.86
CA ARG A 23 -15.42 14.70 9.98
C ARG A 23 -13.95 14.65 9.58
N ALA A 24 -13.52 13.60 8.88
CA ALA A 24 -12.16 13.42 8.40
C ALA A 24 -11.76 14.53 7.41
N LEU A 25 -12.60 14.82 6.41
CA LEU A 25 -12.32 15.88 5.43
C LEU A 25 -12.22 17.26 6.09
N ARG A 26 -13.10 17.59 7.05
CA ARG A 26 -12.97 18.83 7.83
C ARG A 26 -11.68 18.85 8.65
N HIS A 27 -11.27 17.73 9.23
CA HIS A 27 -10.04 17.63 10.00
C HIS A 27 -8.79 17.88 9.13
N LEU A 28 -8.78 17.38 7.89
CA LEU A 28 -7.68 17.58 6.95
C LEU A 28 -7.63 19.00 6.38
N HIS A 29 -8.78 19.64 6.14
CA HIS A 29 -8.83 20.98 5.55
C HIS A 29 -8.11 22.05 6.39
N THR A 30 -8.04 21.87 7.70
CA THR A 30 -7.43 22.84 8.63
C THR A 30 -5.97 22.54 8.94
N ARG A 31 -5.31 21.65 8.20
CA ARG A 31 -3.97 21.14 8.52
C ARG A 31 -3.07 21.12 7.28
N PRO A 32 -1.73 21.16 7.46
CA PRO A 32 -0.81 20.68 6.45
C PRO A 32 -1.13 19.24 6.05
N ARG A 33 -0.67 18.82 4.87
CA ARG A 33 -0.78 17.42 4.46
C ARG A 33 -0.10 16.53 5.51
N LEU A 34 -0.80 15.48 5.91
CA LEU A 34 -0.30 14.50 6.87
C LEU A 34 0.47 13.41 6.12
N LEU A 35 1.46 12.83 6.79
CA LEU A 35 2.23 11.71 6.28
C LEU A 35 1.49 10.41 6.61
N VAL A 36 1.28 9.53 5.65
CA VAL A 36 0.87 8.14 5.87
C VAL A 36 2.16 7.31 6.00
N PRO A 37 2.46 6.78 7.20
CA PRO A 37 3.63 5.94 7.40
C PRO A 37 3.56 4.67 6.55
N PHE A 38 4.72 4.11 6.21
CA PHE A 38 4.79 2.89 5.41
C PHE A 38 3.95 1.74 6.01
N SER A 39 3.97 1.58 7.34
CA SER A 39 3.16 0.57 8.05
C SER A 39 1.66 0.74 7.81
N VAL A 40 1.15 1.97 7.78
CA VAL A 40 -0.26 2.26 7.48
C VAL A 40 -0.56 1.97 6.00
N GLY A 41 0.39 2.25 5.10
CA GLY A 41 0.31 1.84 3.70
C GLY A 41 0.19 0.32 3.53
N LEU A 42 0.94 -0.47 4.31
CA LEU A 42 0.84 -1.93 4.32
C LEU A 42 -0.52 -2.40 4.82
N GLU A 43 -1.02 -1.83 5.92
CA GLU A 43 -2.34 -2.16 6.46
C GLU A 43 -3.45 -1.82 5.45
N LEU A 44 -3.30 -0.71 4.74
CA LEU A 44 -4.21 -0.33 3.67
C LEU A 44 -4.29 -1.38 2.57
N LEU A 45 -3.15 -1.92 2.10
CA LEU A 45 -3.15 -3.02 1.11
C LEU A 45 -3.87 -4.26 1.64
N PHE A 46 -3.65 -4.62 2.91
CA PHE A 46 -4.34 -5.76 3.53
C PHE A 46 -5.86 -5.56 3.57
N VAL A 47 -6.28 -4.33 3.87
CA VAL A 47 -7.68 -3.95 3.99
C VAL A 47 -8.37 -3.78 2.64
N ALA A 48 -7.66 -3.30 1.61
CA ALA A 48 -8.16 -3.18 0.24
C ALA A 48 -8.66 -4.55 -0.28
N LYS A 49 -7.88 -5.62 -0.04
CA LYS A 49 -8.28 -7.01 -0.35
C LYS A 49 -9.61 -7.38 0.30
N ARG A 50 -9.78 -7.07 1.59
CA ARG A 50 -10.99 -7.39 2.36
C ARG A 50 -12.22 -6.65 1.83
N PHE A 51 -12.04 -5.40 1.41
CA PHE A 51 -13.13 -4.56 0.89
C PHE A 51 -13.33 -4.66 -0.63
N ARG A 52 -12.59 -5.53 -1.32
CA ARG A 52 -12.62 -5.66 -2.79
C ARG A 52 -12.37 -4.32 -3.50
N LEU A 53 -11.49 -3.51 -2.94
CA LEU A 53 -10.99 -2.29 -3.57
C LEU A 53 -9.75 -2.63 -4.39
N GLY A 54 -9.53 -1.95 -5.52
CA GLY A 54 -8.27 -2.04 -6.26
C GLY A 54 -7.10 -1.57 -5.39
N TYR A 55 -5.96 -2.27 -5.42
CA TYR A 55 -4.83 -1.92 -4.57
C TYR A 55 -4.22 -0.59 -5.02
N VAL A 56 -3.95 -0.43 -6.32
CA VAL A 56 -3.41 0.81 -6.89
C VAL A 56 -4.39 1.97 -6.71
N GLU A 57 -5.70 1.75 -6.94
CA GLU A 57 -6.73 2.78 -6.70
C GLU A 57 -6.78 3.24 -5.24
N SER A 58 -6.63 2.31 -4.29
CA SER A 58 -6.64 2.65 -2.86
C SER A 58 -5.45 3.54 -2.48
N LEU A 59 -4.26 3.27 -3.05
CA LEU A 59 -3.08 4.11 -2.86
C LEU A 59 -3.27 5.48 -3.53
N GLY A 60 -3.78 5.53 -4.77
CA GLY A 60 -4.04 6.77 -5.49
C GLY A 60 -5.05 7.68 -4.77
N ALA A 61 -6.14 7.09 -4.24
CA ALA A 61 -7.11 7.81 -3.43
C ALA A 61 -6.50 8.36 -2.13
N THR A 62 -5.52 7.66 -1.57
CA THR A 62 -4.77 8.11 -0.38
C THR A 62 -3.88 9.31 -0.74
N GLU A 63 -3.13 9.24 -1.83
CA GLU A 63 -2.21 10.32 -2.24
C GLU A 63 -2.92 11.65 -2.57
N ALA A 64 -4.19 11.58 -2.97
CA ALA A 64 -5.03 12.76 -3.18
C ALA A 64 -5.13 13.66 -1.92
N HIS A 65 -4.97 13.08 -0.73
CA HIS A 65 -5.16 13.76 0.55
C HIS A 65 -3.95 13.70 1.49
N PHE A 66 -3.03 12.75 1.28
CA PHE A 66 -1.92 12.45 2.19
C PHE A 66 -0.60 12.27 1.45
N ASP A 67 0.52 12.55 2.11
CA ASP A 67 1.84 12.18 1.60
C ASP A 67 2.13 10.72 1.99
N LEU A 68 2.50 9.87 1.04
CA LEU A 68 2.67 8.44 1.28
C LEU A 68 4.16 8.06 1.39
N GLU A 69 4.56 7.55 2.55
CA GLU A 69 5.90 7.00 2.75
C GLU A 69 6.07 5.67 1.99
N GLY A 70 7.25 5.45 1.41
CA GLY A 70 7.57 4.21 0.69
C GLY A 70 6.70 3.98 -0.55
N ARG A 71 6.15 5.08 -1.11
CA ARG A 71 5.29 5.11 -2.30
C ARG A 71 5.72 4.12 -3.37
N ASP A 72 6.96 4.19 -3.84
CA ASP A 72 7.45 3.36 -4.93
C ASP A 72 7.34 1.85 -4.64
N VAL A 73 7.64 1.44 -3.40
CA VAL A 73 7.54 0.05 -2.97
C VAL A 73 6.08 -0.37 -2.87
N LEU A 74 5.23 0.47 -2.27
CA LEU A 74 3.80 0.19 -2.10
C LEU A 74 3.08 0.07 -3.45
N TYR A 75 3.37 0.94 -4.41
CA TYR A 75 2.78 0.87 -5.75
C TYR A 75 3.25 -0.37 -6.52
N THR A 76 4.56 -0.67 -6.48
CA THR A 76 5.09 -1.89 -7.10
C THR A 76 4.44 -3.15 -6.49
N ALA A 77 4.24 -3.17 -5.17
CA ALA A 77 3.56 -4.27 -4.48
C ALA A 77 2.07 -4.32 -4.86
N ALA A 78 1.39 -3.17 -4.96
CA ALA A 78 -0.01 -3.10 -5.37
C ALA A 78 -0.23 -3.63 -6.79
N GLU A 79 0.65 -3.28 -7.73
CA GLU A 79 0.63 -3.79 -9.10
C GLU A 79 0.86 -5.32 -9.13
N ALA A 80 1.80 -5.82 -8.33
CA ALA A 80 2.04 -7.26 -8.19
C ALA A 80 0.80 -8.00 -7.65
N LEU A 81 0.09 -7.40 -6.69
CA LEU A 81 -1.15 -7.95 -6.15
C LEU A 81 -2.32 -7.88 -7.14
N ASP A 82 -2.45 -6.79 -7.88
CA ASP A 82 -3.48 -6.59 -8.91
C ASP A 82 -3.27 -7.54 -10.11
N SER A 83 -2.02 -7.91 -10.42
CA SER A 83 -1.71 -8.91 -11.47
C SER A 83 -2.25 -10.32 -11.17
N GLY A 84 -2.44 -10.65 -9.89
CA GLY A 84 -2.82 -11.99 -9.43
C GLY A 84 -1.66 -12.98 -9.33
N ASP A 85 -0.45 -12.61 -9.75
CA ASP A 85 0.74 -13.49 -9.68
C ASP A 85 1.22 -13.70 -8.23
N ILE A 86 0.97 -12.71 -7.36
CA ILE A 86 1.37 -12.72 -5.95
C ILE A 86 0.13 -12.72 -5.05
N ALA A 87 0.04 -13.70 -4.15
CA ALA A 87 -1.19 -13.94 -3.37
C ALA A 87 -1.26 -13.15 -2.05
N THR A 88 -0.11 -12.82 -1.47
CA THR A 88 -0.02 -12.20 -0.14
C THR A 88 0.64 -10.82 -0.21
N VAL A 89 0.18 -9.91 0.66
CA VAL A 89 0.69 -8.53 0.73
C VAL A 89 2.17 -8.51 1.08
N PHE A 90 2.60 -9.34 2.03
CA PHE A 90 4.00 -9.38 2.44
C PHE A 90 4.93 -9.91 1.35
N ASP A 91 4.54 -10.95 0.62
CA ASP A 91 5.34 -11.43 -0.51
C ASP A 91 5.49 -10.34 -1.57
N ALA A 92 4.40 -9.64 -1.89
CA ALA A 92 4.41 -8.55 -2.86
C ALA A 92 5.34 -7.41 -2.41
N VAL A 93 5.32 -7.07 -1.12
CA VAL A 93 6.16 -6.01 -0.54
C VAL A 93 7.63 -6.42 -0.52
N HIS A 94 7.95 -7.65 -0.14
CA HIS A 94 9.34 -8.13 -0.15
C HIS A 94 9.91 -8.20 -1.56
N LEU A 95 9.12 -8.66 -2.53
CA LEU A 95 9.50 -8.64 -3.95
C LEU A 95 9.70 -7.21 -4.45
N ALA A 96 8.78 -6.31 -4.13
CA ALA A 96 8.85 -4.91 -4.50
C ALA A 96 10.10 -4.22 -3.90
N ASP A 97 10.37 -4.40 -2.59
CA ASP A 97 11.53 -3.81 -1.93
C ASP A 97 12.85 -4.33 -2.53
N ALA A 98 12.97 -5.64 -2.75
CA ALA A 98 14.14 -6.24 -3.40
C ALA A 98 14.34 -5.68 -4.82
N PHE A 99 13.27 -5.61 -5.60
CA PHE A 99 13.30 -5.08 -6.97
C PHE A 99 13.68 -3.60 -7.01
N ARG A 100 13.11 -2.77 -6.13
CA ARG A 100 13.41 -1.32 -6.05
C ARG A 100 14.85 -1.04 -5.63
N ARG A 101 15.49 -1.98 -4.91
CA ARG A 101 16.92 -1.94 -4.58
C ARG A 101 17.83 -2.47 -5.70
N GLY A 102 17.27 -2.92 -6.83
CA GLY A 102 18.00 -3.52 -7.93
C GLY A 102 18.52 -4.93 -7.63
N GLY A 103 17.92 -5.63 -6.66
CA GLY A 103 18.30 -6.98 -6.24
C GLY A 103 17.25 -8.04 -6.58
N SER A 104 17.47 -9.23 -6.02
CA SER A 104 16.54 -10.36 -6.10
C SER A 104 16.06 -10.76 -4.71
N LEU A 105 14.82 -11.23 -4.60
CA LEU A 105 14.33 -11.85 -3.36
C LEU A 105 14.88 -13.27 -3.25
N HIS A 106 15.59 -13.57 -2.17
CA HIS A 106 16.05 -14.91 -1.86
C HIS A 106 14.93 -15.69 -1.18
N THR A 107 14.39 -16.71 -1.85
CA THR A 107 13.22 -17.45 -1.36
C THR A 107 13.27 -18.94 -1.71
N ALA A 108 12.70 -19.78 -0.84
CA ALA A 108 12.42 -21.19 -1.11
C ALA A 108 10.99 -21.40 -1.64
N ASP A 109 10.18 -20.34 -1.73
CA ASP A 109 8.81 -20.43 -2.24
C ASP A 109 8.79 -20.60 -3.77
N GLU A 110 8.46 -21.81 -4.21
CA GLU A 110 8.35 -22.20 -5.61
C GLU A 110 7.30 -21.41 -6.42
N ARG A 111 6.36 -20.73 -5.78
CA ARG A 111 5.41 -19.84 -6.46
C ARG A 111 6.07 -18.50 -6.75
N LEU A 112 6.77 -17.93 -5.77
CA LEU A 112 7.50 -16.66 -5.96
C LEU A 112 8.64 -16.82 -6.97
N LEU A 113 9.30 -17.98 -6.99
CA LEU A 113 10.34 -18.31 -7.99
C LEU A 113 9.82 -18.32 -9.45
N ARG A 114 8.50 -18.39 -9.64
CA ARG A 114 7.85 -18.34 -10.97
C ARG A 114 7.23 -16.98 -11.28
N SER A 115 7.33 -16.02 -10.36
CA SER A 115 6.82 -14.66 -10.56
C SER A 115 7.66 -13.89 -11.59
N PRO A 116 7.15 -12.79 -12.16
CA PRO A 116 7.92 -11.92 -13.05
C PRO A 116 9.01 -11.11 -12.33
N PHE A 117 9.03 -11.14 -10.99
CA PHE A 117 10.02 -10.41 -10.20
C PHE A 117 11.35 -11.18 -10.11
N PRO A 118 12.49 -10.48 -9.98
CA PRO A 118 13.78 -11.13 -9.75
C PRO A 118 13.78 -11.91 -8.43
N THR A 119 13.98 -13.22 -8.52
CA THR A 119 14.07 -14.12 -7.35
C THR A 119 15.24 -15.08 -7.50
N THR A 120 15.84 -15.45 -6.36
CA THR A 120 16.94 -16.41 -6.28
C THR A 120 16.57 -17.53 -5.31
N ARG A 121 16.73 -18.79 -5.73
CA ARG A 121 16.57 -19.93 -4.84
C ARG A 121 17.76 -20.02 -3.88
N PHE A 122 17.48 -20.30 -2.60
CA PHE A 122 18.50 -20.63 -1.59
C PHE A 122 18.32 -22.04 -1.04
#